data_AF-A0AAW5ZFW1-F1
#
_entry.id   AF-A0AAW5ZFW1-F1
#
_cell.length_a   1.000
_cell.length_b   1.000
_cell.length_c   1.000
_cell.angle_alpha   90.00
_cell.angle_beta   90.00
_cell.angle_gamma   90.00
#
_symmetry.space_group_name_H-M   'P 1'
#
loop_
_entity.id
_entity.type
_entity.pdbx_description
1 polymer ?
#
loop_
_entity_poly.entity_id
_entity_poly.type
_entity_poly.pdbx_seq_one_letter_code
_entity_poly.pdbx_strand_id
1 'polypeptide(L)' 'RENRPGYPAIAISDVSHISCVGNDFGFNDIFSRYVEAVGREGDVLLGISTSGNSANVIKAIAAAREKGMKVITLTGK' A
#
# COMPACT_ATOMS: atom_id res chain seq x y z
N ARG A 1 -15.80 17.68 20.88
CA ARG A 1 -15.46 16.77 19.75
C ARG A 1 -16.70 15.91 19.52
N GLU A 2 -17.23 15.89 18.30
CA GLU A 2 -18.41 15.07 17.99
C GLU A 2 -18.03 13.58 17.91
N ASN A 3 -18.89 12.71 18.41
CA ASN A 3 -18.71 11.25 18.41
C ASN A 3 -19.09 10.66 17.05
N ARG A 4 -18.23 10.88 16.04
CA ARG A 4 -18.45 10.31 14.70
C ARG A 4 -17.97 8.85 14.62
N PRO A 5 -18.63 7.98 13.83
CA PRO A 5 -18.11 6.64 13.53
C PRO A 5 -16.73 6.67 12.87
N GLY A 6 -15.98 5.57 13.05
CA GLY A 6 -14.68 5.39 12.39
C GLY A 6 -14.81 5.17 10.88
N TYR A 7 -13.82 5.64 10.12
CA TYR A 7 -13.71 5.34 8.69
C TYR A 7 -12.81 4.13 8.44
N PRO A 8 -13.08 3.33 7.40
CA PRO A 8 -12.22 2.21 7.04
C PRO A 8 -10.89 2.70 6.48
N ALA A 9 -9.79 2.36 7.14
CA ALA A 9 -8.43 2.59 6.67
C ALA A 9 -7.49 1.52 7.24
N ILE A 10 -6.56 1.02 6.42
CA ILE A 10 -5.59 0.00 6.82
C ILE A 10 -4.19 0.52 6.51
N ALA A 11 -3.34 0.58 7.52
CA ALA A 11 -1.91 0.81 7.32
C ALA A 11 -1.26 -0.52 6.89
N ILE A 12 -0.78 -0.58 5.64
CA ILE A 12 -0.17 -1.79 5.06
C ILE A 12 1.32 -1.96 5.45
N SER A 13 1.68 -1.51 6.66
CA SER A 13 3.05 -1.50 7.18
C SER A 13 3.21 -2.41 8.41
N ASP A 14 2.51 -3.54 8.42
CA ASP A 14 2.62 -4.53 9.50
C ASP A 14 4.01 -5.17 9.52
N VAL A 15 4.65 -5.18 10.69
CA VAL A 15 6.05 -5.63 10.84
C VAL A 15 6.20 -7.12 10.52
N SER A 16 5.22 -7.94 10.91
CA SER A 16 5.26 -9.38 10.67
C SER A 16 5.07 -9.72 9.19
N HIS A 17 4.19 -8.99 8.49
CA HIS A 17 4.01 -9.12 7.06
C HIS A 17 5.24 -8.66 6.28
N ILE A 18 5.80 -7.50 6.65
CA ILE A 18 7.00 -6.97 5.99
C ILE A 18 8.17 -7.94 6.15
N SER A 19 8.36 -8.52 7.33
CA SER A 19 9.48 -9.44 7.57
C SER A 19 9.33 -10.75 6.80
N CYS A 20 8.14 -11.38 6.83
CA CYS A 20 7.95 -12.66 6.13
C CYS A 20 8.01 -12.48 4.60
N VAL A 21 7.33 -11.48 4.04
CA VAL A 21 7.36 -11.22 2.60
C VAL A 21 8.75 -10.73 2.17
N GLY A 22 9.39 -9.88 2.98
CA GLY A 22 10.74 -9.40 2.73
C GLY A 22 11.75 -10.55 2.68
N ASN A 23 11.61 -11.55 3.55
CA ASN A 23 12.44 -12.75 3.58
C ASN A 23 12.20 -13.67 2.38
N ASP A 24 10.93 -13.93 2.04
CA ASP A 24 10.58 -14.99 1.07
C ASP A 24 10.51 -14.49 -0.39
N PHE A 25 10.12 -13.22 -0.60
CA PHE A 25 9.88 -12.65 -1.93
C PHE A 25 10.74 -11.41 -2.22
N GLY A 26 11.38 -10.85 -1.20
CA GLY A 26 12.21 -9.66 -1.30
C GLY A 26 11.48 -8.38 -0.90
N PHE A 27 12.27 -7.40 -0.44
CA PHE A 27 11.75 -6.16 0.14
C PHE A 27 10.93 -5.29 -0.83
N ASN A 28 11.08 -5.49 -2.15
CA ASN A 28 10.31 -4.76 -3.14
C ASN A 28 8.84 -5.20 -3.18
N ASP A 29 8.50 -6.40 -2.69
CA ASP A 29 7.16 -6.97 -2.85
C ASP A 29 6.29 -6.85 -1.58
N ILE A 30 6.84 -6.27 -0.51
CA ILE A 30 6.20 -6.19 0.82
C ILE A 30 4.85 -5.44 0.83
N PHE A 31 4.65 -4.49 -0.09
CA PHE A 31 3.40 -3.73 -0.16
C PHE A 31 2.47 -4.23 -1.26
N SER A 32 3.01 -4.67 -2.41
CA SER A 32 2.18 -5.22 -3.48
C SER A 32 1.45 -6.49 -3.03
N ARG A 33 2.12 -7.38 -2.30
CA ARG A 33 1.50 -8.60 -1.75
C ARG A 33 0.34 -8.30 -0.80
N TYR A 34 0.47 -7.26 0.03
CA TYR A 34 -0.62 -6.83 0.89
C TYR A 34 -1.81 -6.32 0.06
N VAL A 35 -1.55 -5.47 -0.94
CA VAL A 35 -2.57 -4.92 -1.84
C VAL A 35 -3.27 -6.02 -2.65
N GLU A 36 -2.52 -6.99 -3.16
CA GLU A 36 -3.04 -8.18 -3.84
C GLU A 36 -4.00 -8.98 -2.95
N ALA A 37 -3.69 -9.12 -1.67
CA ALA A 37 -4.51 -9.88 -0.74
C ALA A 37 -5.80 -9.15 -0.34
N VAL A 38 -5.73 -7.86 0.00
CA VAL A 38 -6.86 -7.16 0.65
C VAL A 38 -7.57 -6.13 -0.22
N GLY A 39 -6.88 -5.55 -1.21
CA GLY A 39 -7.42 -4.46 -2.01
C GLY A 39 -8.59 -4.92 -2.87
N ARG A 40 -9.58 -4.06 -3.08
CA ARG A 40 -10.75 -4.36 -3.92
C ARG A 40 -10.99 -3.25 -4.92
N GLU A 41 -11.72 -3.57 -5.99
CA GLU A 41 -12.18 -2.55 -6.93
C GLU A 41 -12.93 -1.44 -6.19
N GLY A 42 -12.58 -0.19 -6.49
CA GLY A 42 -13.15 0.98 -5.84
C GLY A 42 -12.43 1.45 -4.57
N ASP A 43 -11.54 0.65 -3.98
CA ASP A 43 -10.68 1.09 -2.88
C ASP A 43 -9.65 2.15 -3.34
N VAL A 44 -8.98 2.78 -2.38
CA VAL A 44 -7.93 3.77 -2.62
C VAL A 44 -6.62 3.34 -1.95
N LEU A 45 -5.55 3.22 -2.74
CA LEU A 45 -4.19 3.14 -2.22
C LEU A 45 -3.63 4.55 -2.01
N LEU A 46 -3.21 4.85 -0.78
CA LEU A 46 -2.40 6.04 -0.47
C LEU A 46 -0.91 5.65 -0.38
N GLY A 47 -0.15 5.95 -1.42
CA GLY A 47 1.29 5.74 -1.45
C GLY A 47 2.06 6.97 -0.94
N ILE A 48 3.06 6.77 -0.08
CA ILE A 48 3.90 7.85 0.43
C ILE A 48 5.37 7.52 0.12
N SER A 49 6.05 8.38 -0.62
CA SER A 49 7.49 8.23 -0.92
C SER A 49 8.11 9.59 -1.18
N THR A 50 9.04 10.01 -0.33
CA THR A 50 9.73 11.30 -0.48
C THR A 50 10.53 11.40 -1.76
N SER A 51 11.13 10.30 -2.24
CA SER A 51 11.90 10.27 -3.49
C SER A 51 11.04 10.03 -4.74
N GLY A 52 9.82 9.51 -4.57
CA GLY A 52 8.99 9.00 -5.66
C GLY A 52 9.51 7.72 -6.34
N ASN A 53 10.70 7.24 -5.95
CA ASN A 53 11.43 6.16 -6.62
C ASN A 53 11.50 4.87 -5.79
N SER A 54 10.81 4.80 -4.66
CA SER A 54 10.77 3.61 -3.81
C SER A 54 10.14 2.43 -4.55
N ALA A 55 10.95 1.44 -4.92
CA ALA A 55 10.50 0.30 -5.74
C ALA A 55 9.34 -0.47 -5.11
N ASN A 56 9.32 -0.61 -3.79
CA ASN A 56 8.21 -1.24 -3.05
C ASN A 56 6.88 -0.47 -3.16
N VAL A 57 6.92 0.86 -3.16
CA VAL A 57 5.75 1.71 -3.38
C VAL A 57 5.29 1.66 -4.84
N ILE A 58 6.24 1.69 -5.79
CA ILE A 58 5.93 1.58 -7.22
C ILE A 58 5.22 0.26 -7.54
N LYS A 59 5.71 -0.86 -6.99
CA LYS A 59 5.06 -2.17 -7.15
C LYS A 59 3.66 -2.20 -6.54
N ALA A 60 3.47 -1.62 -5.35
CA ALA A 60 2.14 -1.54 -4.73
C ALA A 60 1.14 -0.74 -5.58
N ILE A 61 1.60 0.36 -6.20
CA ILE A 61 0.79 1.16 -7.12
C ILE A 61 0.38 0.35 -8.36
N ALA A 62 1.30 -0.45 -8.91
CA ALA A 62 0.99 -1.34 -10.03
C ALA A 62 -0.09 -2.36 -9.65
N ALA A 63 0.08 -3.06 -8.52
CA ALA A 63 -0.90 -4.02 -8.00
C ALA A 63 -2.27 -3.36 -7.74
N ALA A 64 -2.30 -2.16 -7.17
CA ALA A 64 -3.54 -1.43 -6.92
C ALA A 64 -4.29 -1.10 -8.23
N ARG A 65 -3.56 -0.64 -9.26
CA ARG A 65 -4.14 -0.33 -10.57
C ARG A 65 -4.71 -1.59 -11.24
N GLU A 66 -4.02 -2.71 -11.16
CA GLU A 66 -4.49 -3.99 -11.69
C GLU A 66 -5.80 -4.44 -11.03
N LYS A 67 -5.99 -4.14 -9.73
CA LYS A 67 -7.24 -4.43 -8.99
C LYS A 67 -8.35 -3.39 -9.19
N GLY A 68 -8.19 -2.40 -10.07
CA GLY A 68 -9.18 -1.34 -10.26
C GLY A 68 -9.29 -0.36 -9.09
N MET A 69 -8.24 -0.27 -8.25
CA MET A 69 -8.19 0.72 -7.17
C MET A 69 -7.76 2.09 -7.70
N LYS A 70 -8.19 3.14 -7.01
CA LYS A 70 -7.64 4.48 -7.21
C LYS A 70 -6.31 4.59 -6.47
N VAL A 71 -5.40 5.42 -7.00
CA VAL A 71 -4.09 5.65 -6.38
C VAL A 71 -3.91 7.14 -6.13
N ILE A 72 -3.58 7.48 -4.89
CA ILE A 72 -3.14 8.82 -4.48
C ILE A 72 -1.71 8.68 -3.98
N THR A 73 -0.82 9.55 -4.45
CA THR A 73 0.59 9.54 -4.04
C THR A 73 0.99 10.85 -3.40
N LEU A 74 1.62 10.76 -2.23
CA LEU A 74 2.32 11.88 -1.60
C LEU A 74 3.81 11.72 -1.87
N THR A 75 4.36 12.64 -2.66
CA THR A 75 5.78 12.61 -3.05
C THR A 75 6.47 13.92 -2.73
N GLY A 76 7.78 13.86 -2.54
CA GLY A 76 8.65 15.03 -2.44
C GLY A 76 9.57 15.13 -3.66
N LYS A 77 10.19 16.28 -3.83
CA LYS A 77 11.39 16.43 -4.66
C LYS A 77 12.41 17.17 -3.83
#